data_AF-A0A4R9LZY6-F1
#
_entry.id   AF-A0A4R9LZY6-F1
#
_cell.length_a   1.000
_cell.length_b   1.000
_cell.length_c   1.000
_cell.angle_alpha   90.00
_cell.angle_beta   90.00
_cell.angle_gamma   90.00
#
_symmetry.space_group_name_H-M   'P 1'
#
loop_
_entity.id
_entity.type
_entity.pdbx_description
1 polymer ?
#
loop_
_entity_poly.entity_id
_entity_poly.type
_entity_poly.pdbx_seq_one_letter_code
_entity_poly.pdbx_strand_id
1 'polypeptide(L)'
;MRLIETIAPIFFVLILVELVYCYRNRLSFYRLRDSIADLSLGTLSRIADGFILIGMVLVYHFLATHLSFSEYLPSFLWRESSFISWILLFFLIDFLFYWAHRFSHEINLFWASHVVHHSSEEFNLSVALRQSFVRNLFIGIFYLPLALFGFSVEAYLITDALNRTYQFWVHTRTIDRFPSWFEFIFVTPSHHRVHHAMNPRYIDKNYGGVFIFWDRLFGTFELESEEPVYGVVKPLRTFQPIWAEVHVFSDLIRDFRLTKNKWEGFLGFFKPPGYRPSDLEPYPKPKYVSPYSFQKYNPDSKRNNGYLAYFLVQFVLSASLSLAFIKTYAQWSVAEIFTFSYVLVFSFYSLGKGLDHQFDVWRYEIGKWLLLLLLGMYLAVPG
;
A
#
# COMPACT_ATOMS: atom_id res chain seq x y z
N MET A 1 -14.45 -13.33 7.53
CA MET A 1 -13.12 -13.35 8.18
C MET A 1 -12.24 -14.52 7.76
N ARG A 2 -12.72 -15.77 7.70
CA ARG A 2 -11.91 -16.95 7.33
C ARG A 2 -11.17 -16.86 5.98
N LEU A 3 -11.72 -16.18 4.98
CA LEU A 3 -11.12 -16.08 3.64
C LEU A 3 -9.79 -15.29 3.65
N ILE A 4 -9.76 -14.12 4.30
CA ILE A 4 -8.57 -13.24 4.36
C ILE A 4 -7.44 -13.93 5.13
N GLU A 5 -7.77 -14.58 6.25
CA GLU A 5 -6.82 -15.36 7.05
C GLU A 5 -6.23 -16.55 6.28
N THR A 6 -6.99 -17.10 5.32
CA THR A 6 -6.55 -18.21 4.47
C THR A 6 -5.64 -17.74 3.33
N ILE A 7 -5.87 -16.54 2.78
CA ILE A 7 -5.11 -16.01 1.63
C ILE A 7 -3.73 -15.49 2.04
N ALA A 8 -3.60 -14.85 3.21
CA ALA A 8 -2.34 -14.24 3.61
C ALA A 8 -1.14 -15.22 3.62
N PRO A 9 -1.23 -16.46 4.15
CA PRO A 9 -0.16 -17.45 4.06
C PRO A 9 0.25 -17.77 2.61
N ILE A 10 -0.70 -17.78 1.68
CA ILE A 10 -0.44 -18.07 0.25
C ILE A 10 0.47 -16.99 -0.34
N PHE A 11 0.26 -15.72 0.00
CA PHE A 11 1.13 -14.62 -0.45
C PHE A 11 2.58 -14.81 0.01
N PHE A 12 2.80 -15.22 1.26
CA PHE A 12 4.15 -15.50 1.75
C PHE A 12 4.80 -16.69 1.06
N VAL A 13 4.03 -17.76 0.78
CA VAL A 13 4.52 -18.89 -0.01
C VAL A 13 4.92 -18.45 -1.42
N LEU A 14 4.11 -17.63 -2.08
CA LEU A 14 4.42 -17.11 -3.43
C LEU A 14 5.67 -16.20 -3.42
N ILE A 15 5.83 -15.33 -2.41
CA ILE A 15 7.05 -14.54 -2.22
C ILE A 15 8.27 -15.46 -2.05
N LEU A 16 8.16 -16.52 -1.24
CA LEU A 16 9.26 -17.48 -1.06
C LEU A 16 9.60 -18.22 -2.36
N VAL A 17 8.59 -18.60 -3.15
CA VAL A 17 8.79 -19.22 -4.47
C VAL A 17 9.50 -18.25 -5.41
N GLU A 18 9.08 -16.99 -5.48
CA GLU A 18 9.73 -15.97 -6.31
C GLU A 18 11.17 -15.70 -5.86
N LEU A 19 11.42 -15.64 -4.54
CA LEU A 19 12.76 -15.50 -3.96
C LEU A 19 13.68 -16.67 -4.35
N VAL A 20 13.21 -17.91 -4.24
CA VAL A 20 13.97 -19.12 -4.63
C VAL A 20 14.24 -19.11 -6.12
N TYR A 21 13.26 -18.72 -6.95
CA TYR A 21 13.43 -18.59 -8.39
C TYR A 21 14.48 -17.54 -8.74
N CYS A 22 14.42 -16.35 -8.12
CA CYS A 22 15.40 -15.28 -8.33
C CYS A 22 16.81 -15.73 -7.91
N TYR A 23 16.94 -16.40 -6.77
CA TYR A 23 18.22 -16.94 -6.29
C TYR A 23 18.82 -17.95 -7.28
N ARG A 24 18.02 -18.92 -7.74
CA ARG A 24 18.46 -19.96 -8.69
C ARG A 24 18.88 -19.37 -10.04
N ASN A 25 18.19 -18.34 -10.51
CA ASN A 25 18.45 -17.69 -11.79
C ASN A 25 19.39 -16.48 -11.68
N ARG A 26 19.95 -16.19 -10.49
CA ARG A 26 20.85 -15.05 -10.22
C ARG A 26 20.22 -13.69 -10.59
N LEU A 27 18.91 -13.56 -10.40
CA LEU A 27 18.16 -12.32 -10.62
C LEU A 27 18.19 -11.47 -9.34
N SER A 28 18.62 -10.22 -9.46
CA SER A 28 18.71 -9.28 -8.34
C SER A 28 17.44 -8.45 -8.18
N PHE A 29 16.27 -9.10 -8.12
CA PHE A 29 14.96 -8.42 -7.99
C PHE A 29 14.56 -8.16 -6.52
N TYR A 30 15.29 -8.74 -5.59
CA TYR A 30 15.08 -8.61 -4.16
C TYR A 30 16.30 -7.98 -3.49
N ARG A 31 16.02 -7.01 -2.62
CA ARG A 31 16.99 -6.46 -1.67
C ARG A 31 16.39 -6.59 -0.28
N LEU A 32 17.16 -7.17 0.65
CA LEU A 32 16.65 -7.49 1.98
C LEU A 32 16.09 -6.27 2.71
N ARG A 33 16.74 -5.10 2.58
CA ARG A 33 16.26 -3.86 3.22
C ARG A 33 14.92 -3.38 2.66
N ASP A 34 14.78 -3.38 1.33
CA ASP A 34 13.53 -3.05 0.64
C ASP A 34 12.41 -4.00 1.07
N SER A 35 12.65 -5.32 1.05
CA SER A 35 11.64 -6.31 1.48
C SER A 35 11.24 -6.17 2.95
N ILE A 36 12.18 -5.91 3.86
CA ILE A 36 11.86 -5.63 5.26
C ILE A 36 11.01 -4.37 5.36
N ALA A 37 11.34 -3.30 4.63
CA ALA A 37 10.59 -2.05 4.65
C ALA A 37 9.16 -2.23 4.08
N ASP A 38 9.03 -2.96 2.97
CA ASP A 38 7.75 -3.27 2.33
C ASP A 38 6.81 -4.01 3.28
N LEU A 39 7.31 -5.08 3.91
CA LEU A 39 6.53 -5.89 4.84
C LEU A 39 6.27 -5.16 6.16
N SER A 40 7.17 -4.26 6.60
CA SER A 40 6.96 -3.42 7.78
C SER A 40 5.81 -2.43 7.57
N LEU A 41 5.79 -1.75 6.42
CA LEU A 41 4.69 -0.88 6.02
C LEU A 41 3.38 -1.66 5.90
N GLY A 42 3.41 -2.84 5.26
CA GLY A 42 2.27 -3.74 5.19
C GLY A 42 1.72 -4.13 6.56
N THR A 43 2.59 -4.50 7.50
CA THR A 43 2.21 -4.88 8.86
C THR A 43 1.56 -3.72 9.61
N LEU A 44 2.17 -2.53 9.55
CA LEU A 44 1.61 -1.33 10.16
C LEU A 44 0.28 -0.91 9.53
N SER A 45 0.12 -1.08 8.21
CA SER A 45 -1.16 -0.81 7.53
C SER A 45 -2.28 -1.72 8.06
N ARG A 46 -2.00 -3.01 8.34
CA ARG A 46 -2.99 -3.94 8.90
C ARG A 46 -3.42 -3.56 10.31
N ILE A 47 -2.50 -3.03 11.12
CA ILE A 47 -2.82 -2.52 12.46
C ILE A 47 -3.74 -1.29 12.33
N ALA A 48 -3.41 -0.35 11.43
CA ALA A 48 -4.24 0.84 11.18
C ALA A 48 -5.63 0.49 10.62
N ASP A 49 -5.69 -0.49 9.70
CA ASP A 49 -6.92 -0.96 9.07
C ASP A 49 -7.96 -1.46 10.10
N GLY A 50 -7.52 -2.06 11.20
CA GLY A 50 -8.42 -2.48 12.28
C GLY A 50 -9.28 -1.34 12.81
N PHE A 51 -8.74 -0.11 12.89
CA PHE A 51 -9.48 1.07 13.35
C PHE A 51 -10.30 1.71 12.22
N ILE A 52 -9.71 1.86 11.03
CA ILE A 52 -10.34 2.53 9.88
C ILE A 52 -11.53 1.72 9.35
N LEU A 53 -11.36 0.40 9.23
CA LEU A 53 -12.36 -0.48 8.64
C LEU A 53 -13.65 -0.51 9.46
N ILE A 54 -13.56 -0.44 10.80
CA ILE A 54 -14.75 -0.38 11.67
C ILE A 54 -15.60 0.84 11.32
N GLY A 55 -14.99 2.03 11.25
CA GLY A 55 -15.70 3.26 10.89
C GLY A 55 -16.33 3.17 9.49
N MET A 56 -15.57 2.68 8.51
CA MET A 56 -16.07 2.49 7.14
C MET A 56 -17.23 1.51 7.05
N VAL A 57 -17.16 0.37 7.77
CA VAL A 57 -18.22 -0.64 7.80
C VAL A 57 -19.48 -0.08 8.46
N LEU A 58 -19.36 0.71 9.52
CA LEU A 58 -20.51 1.36 10.15
C LEU A 58 -21.20 2.34 9.19
N VAL A 59 -20.43 3.18 8.49
CA VAL A 59 -20.97 4.09 7.46
C VAL A 59 -21.62 3.29 6.34
N TYR A 60 -20.95 2.27 5.82
CA TYR A 60 -21.49 1.41 4.76
C TYR A 60 -22.81 0.76 5.18
N HIS A 61 -22.85 0.17 6.37
CA HIS A 61 -24.06 -0.48 6.90
C HIS A 61 -25.21 0.51 7.08
N PHE A 62 -24.92 1.73 7.55
CA PHE A 62 -25.90 2.80 7.63
C PHE A 62 -26.47 3.15 6.26
N LEU A 63 -25.60 3.35 5.24
CA LEU A 63 -26.02 3.63 3.87
C LEU A 63 -26.89 2.50 3.30
N ALA A 64 -26.48 1.24 3.48
CA ALA A 64 -27.20 0.08 2.99
C ALA A 64 -28.58 -0.10 3.64
N THR A 65 -28.69 0.20 4.93
CA THR A 65 -29.94 0.02 5.70
C THR A 65 -30.92 1.17 5.47
N HIS A 66 -30.44 2.41 5.37
CA HIS A 66 -31.30 3.59 5.40
C HIS A 66 -31.42 4.35 4.07
N LEU A 67 -30.41 4.27 3.20
CA LEU A 67 -30.35 5.04 1.95
C LEU A 67 -30.31 4.17 0.69
N SER A 68 -30.32 2.85 0.83
CA SER A 68 -30.36 1.93 -0.30
C SER A 68 -31.66 2.10 -1.09
N PHE A 69 -31.53 2.11 -2.41
CA PHE A 69 -32.66 2.10 -3.35
C PHE A 69 -32.81 0.73 -4.01
N SER A 70 -32.20 -0.32 -3.45
CA SER A 70 -32.21 -1.67 -4.00
C SER A 70 -33.61 -2.29 -4.13
N GLU A 71 -34.60 -1.79 -3.39
CA GLU A 71 -36.01 -2.18 -3.52
C GLU A 71 -36.58 -1.87 -4.92
N TYR A 72 -36.05 -0.85 -5.62
CA TYR A 72 -36.45 -0.48 -6.98
C TYR A 72 -35.65 -1.23 -8.06
N LEU A 73 -34.63 -2.00 -7.67
CA LEU A 73 -33.79 -2.76 -8.59
C LEU A 73 -34.24 -4.23 -8.67
N PRO A 74 -34.14 -4.87 -9.85
CA PRO A 74 -34.31 -6.31 -9.96
C PRO A 74 -33.42 -7.07 -8.99
N SER A 75 -34.04 -7.92 -8.16
CA SER A 75 -33.36 -8.58 -7.04
C SER A 75 -32.14 -9.43 -7.45
N PHE A 76 -32.12 -9.97 -8.67
CA PHE A 76 -31.00 -10.77 -9.17
C PHE A 76 -29.70 -9.96 -9.37
N LEU A 77 -29.76 -8.62 -9.36
CA LEU A 77 -28.60 -7.73 -9.51
C LEU A 77 -27.84 -7.49 -8.20
N TRP A 78 -28.48 -7.65 -7.05
CA TRP A 78 -27.89 -7.28 -5.76
C TRP A 78 -28.01 -8.36 -4.68
N ARG A 79 -28.96 -9.29 -4.79
CA ARG A 79 -29.08 -10.39 -3.82
C ARG A 79 -27.97 -11.43 -3.99
N GLU A 80 -27.38 -11.82 -2.88
CA GLU A 80 -26.28 -12.79 -2.82
C GLU A 80 -26.64 -14.20 -3.32
N SER A 81 -27.93 -14.54 -3.35
CA SER A 81 -28.40 -15.80 -3.93
C SER A 81 -28.27 -15.87 -5.46
N SER A 82 -28.01 -14.75 -6.12
CA SER A 82 -27.84 -14.66 -7.57
C SER A 82 -26.35 -14.63 -7.94
N PHE A 83 -25.92 -15.55 -8.80
CA PHE A 83 -24.56 -15.53 -9.35
C PHE A 83 -24.26 -14.25 -10.16
N ILE A 84 -25.28 -13.68 -10.81
CA ILE A 84 -25.16 -12.43 -11.58
C ILE A 84 -24.81 -11.26 -10.65
N SER A 85 -25.35 -11.24 -9.43
CA SER A 85 -25.04 -10.21 -8.42
C SER A 85 -23.54 -10.18 -8.09
N TRP A 86 -22.93 -11.35 -7.90
CA TRP A 86 -21.49 -11.46 -7.62
C TRP A 86 -20.61 -11.02 -8.80
N ILE A 87 -20.98 -11.39 -10.03
CA ILE A 87 -20.28 -10.92 -11.23
C ILE A 87 -20.37 -9.39 -11.31
N LEU A 88 -21.58 -8.85 -11.19
CA LEU A 88 -21.81 -7.40 -11.25
C LEU A 88 -21.02 -6.68 -10.16
N LEU A 89 -21.05 -7.17 -8.93
CA LEU A 89 -20.30 -6.62 -7.81
C LEU A 89 -18.79 -6.63 -8.08
N PHE A 90 -18.25 -7.71 -8.65
CA PHE A 90 -16.83 -7.79 -9.00
C PHE A 90 -16.44 -6.75 -10.05
N PHE A 91 -17.24 -6.58 -11.10
CA PHE A 91 -17.03 -5.54 -12.11
C PHE A 91 -17.15 -4.13 -11.53
N LEU A 92 -18.13 -3.88 -10.66
CA LEU A 92 -18.31 -2.59 -10.01
C LEU A 92 -17.15 -2.26 -9.07
N ILE A 93 -16.67 -3.23 -8.28
CA ILE A 93 -15.49 -3.05 -7.43
C ILE A 93 -14.27 -2.73 -8.27
N ASP A 94 -14.03 -3.43 -9.37
CA ASP A 94 -12.88 -3.15 -10.23
C ASP A 94 -12.97 -1.77 -10.90
N PHE A 95 -14.18 -1.37 -11.32
CA PHE A 95 -14.44 -0.04 -11.85
C PHE A 95 -14.22 1.07 -10.81
N LEU A 96 -14.72 0.89 -9.58
CA LEU A 96 -14.51 1.85 -8.48
C LEU A 96 -13.04 1.89 -8.07
N PHE A 97 -12.35 0.75 -8.10
CA PHE A 97 -10.90 0.69 -7.90
C PHE A 97 -10.16 1.51 -8.96
N TYR A 98 -10.48 1.35 -10.24
CA TYR A 98 -9.86 2.13 -11.32
C TYR A 98 -9.92 3.64 -11.05
N TRP A 99 -11.09 4.16 -10.67
CA TRP A 99 -11.24 5.59 -10.37
C TRP A 99 -10.53 6.02 -9.10
N ALA A 100 -10.64 5.22 -8.03
CA ALA A 100 -9.93 5.50 -6.79
C ALA A 100 -8.42 5.52 -7.02
N HIS A 101 -7.91 4.58 -7.81
CA HIS A 101 -6.50 4.45 -8.15
C HIS A 101 -6.02 5.60 -9.02
N ARG A 102 -6.78 5.95 -10.06
CA ARG A 102 -6.51 7.14 -10.88
C ARG A 102 -6.46 8.42 -10.04
N PHE A 103 -7.42 8.65 -9.16
CA PHE A 103 -7.40 9.83 -8.28
C PHE A 103 -6.23 9.79 -7.29
N SER A 104 -5.83 8.60 -6.84
CA SER A 104 -4.59 8.40 -6.08
C SER A 104 -3.32 8.79 -6.82
N HIS A 105 -3.33 8.87 -8.15
CA HIS A 105 -2.18 9.36 -8.92
C HIS A 105 -2.35 10.81 -9.39
N GLU A 106 -3.59 11.25 -9.67
CA GLU A 106 -3.86 12.58 -10.23
C GLU A 106 -4.21 13.66 -9.19
N ILE A 107 -4.31 13.33 -7.89
CA ILE A 107 -4.65 14.27 -6.82
C ILE A 107 -3.69 14.12 -5.63
N ASN A 108 -3.00 15.19 -5.26
CA ASN A 108 -1.98 15.22 -4.20
C ASN A 108 -2.42 14.58 -2.87
N LEU A 109 -3.63 14.89 -2.41
CA LEU A 109 -4.16 14.34 -1.16
C LEU A 109 -4.31 12.81 -1.21
N PHE A 110 -4.82 12.27 -2.32
CA PHE A 110 -4.95 10.82 -2.49
C PHE A 110 -3.60 10.16 -2.81
N TRP A 111 -2.71 10.85 -3.51
CA TRP A 111 -1.32 10.45 -3.71
C TRP A 111 -0.56 10.30 -2.40
N ALA A 112 -0.80 11.18 -1.42
CA ALA A 112 -0.20 11.05 -0.10
C ALA A 112 -0.55 9.71 0.59
N SER A 113 -1.72 9.14 0.27
CA SER A 113 -2.15 7.81 0.76
C SER A 113 -1.67 6.63 -0.10
N HIS A 114 -1.00 6.89 -1.23
CA HIS A 114 -0.67 5.88 -2.23
C HIS A 114 0.82 5.84 -2.61
N VAL A 115 1.52 6.96 -2.48
CA VAL A 115 2.97 7.11 -2.71
C VAL A 115 3.80 6.04 -1.99
N VAL A 116 3.35 5.61 -0.81
CA VAL A 116 4.00 4.54 -0.05
C VAL A 116 4.13 3.30 -0.91
N HIS A 117 3.08 2.89 -1.61
CA HIS A 117 3.08 1.71 -2.49
C HIS A 117 4.11 1.81 -3.62
N HIS A 118 4.26 2.99 -4.23
CA HIS A 118 5.19 3.26 -5.33
C HIS A 118 6.63 3.57 -4.91
N SER A 119 6.87 3.82 -3.62
CA SER A 119 8.17 4.30 -3.14
C SER A 119 9.27 3.24 -3.02
N SER A 120 8.97 1.97 -3.29
CA SER A 120 10.00 0.92 -3.37
C SER A 120 10.81 1.05 -4.66
N GLU A 121 12.14 0.96 -4.56
CA GLU A 121 13.04 1.01 -5.72
C GLU A 121 13.31 -0.40 -6.31
N GLU A 122 12.74 -1.43 -5.70
CA GLU A 122 12.60 -2.78 -6.26
C GLU A 122 11.15 -3.04 -6.68
N PHE A 123 10.95 -4.02 -7.57
CA PHE A 123 9.62 -4.47 -7.97
C PHE A 123 9.57 -6.00 -7.99
N ASN A 124 8.80 -6.56 -7.06
CA ASN A 124 8.63 -7.99 -6.81
C ASN A 124 7.39 -8.17 -5.90
N LEU A 125 7.04 -9.42 -5.54
CA LEU A 125 5.80 -9.70 -4.83
C LEU A 125 5.72 -9.08 -3.41
N SER A 126 6.84 -8.67 -2.78
CA SER A 126 6.77 -7.95 -1.50
C SER A 126 6.19 -6.56 -1.63
N VAL A 127 6.35 -5.92 -2.80
CA VAL A 127 5.82 -4.56 -3.07
C VAL A 127 4.29 -4.54 -3.03
N ALA A 128 3.63 -5.64 -3.40
CA ALA A 128 2.18 -5.79 -3.27
C ALA A 128 1.71 -5.57 -1.82
N LEU A 129 2.55 -5.91 -0.84
CA LEU A 129 2.26 -5.78 0.59
C LEU A 129 2.72 -4.43 1.16
N ARG A 130 3.46 -3.60 0.41
CA ARG A 130 3.83 -2.24 0.80
C ARG A 130 2.62 -1.32 0.69
N GLN A 131 1.95 -1.07 1.81
CA GLN A 131 0.70 -0.30 1.85
C GLN A 131 0.80 0.85 2.88
N SER A 132 0.17 1.99 2.56
CA SER A 132 0.03 3.12 3.49
C SER A 132 -0.98 2.82 4.59
N PHE A 133 -0.82 3.45 5.75
CA PHE A 133 -1.69 3.27 6.91
C PHE A 133 -3.03 3.99 6.73
N VAL A 134 -3.04 5.09 5.96
CA VAL A 134 -4.26 5.84 5.67
C VAL A 134 -4.91 5.45 4.34
N ARG A 135 -4.33 4.52 3.58
CA ARG A 135 -4.84 4.11 2.27
C ARG A 135 -6.34 3.81 2.28
N ASN A 136 -6.81 2.99 3.22
CA ASN A 136 -8.22 2.59 3.27
C ASN A 136 -9.16 3.72 3.70
N LEU A 137 -8.65 4.78 4.35
CA LEU A 137 -9.43 5.99 4.60
C LEU A 137 -9.71 6.75 3.30
N PHE A 138 -8.73 6.84 2.41
CA PHE A 138 -8.84 7.61 1.16
C PHE A 138 -9.43 6.81 -0.01
N ILE A 139 -9.08 5.53 -0.13
CA ILE A 139 -9.58 4.66 -1.21
C ILE A 139 -10.89 3.97 -0.81
N GLY A 140 -11.09 3.69 0.48
CA GLY A 140 -12.27 2.96 0.96
C GLY A 140 -13.59 3.69 0.70
N ILE A 141 -13.58 5.03 0.70
CA ILE A 141 -14.78 5.84 0.45
C ILE A 141 -15.38 5.62 -0.94
N PHE A 142 -14.57 5.21 -1.92
CA PHE A 142 -15.05 4.97 -3.29
C PHE A 142 -15.96 3.75 -3.38
N TYR A 143 -15.92 2.84 -2.39
CA TYR A 143 -16.78 1.66 -2.35
C TYR A 143 -18.11 1.91 -1.63
N LEU A 144 -18.27 3.03 -0.92
CA LEU A 144 -19.53 3.37 -0.23
C LEU A 144 -20.76 3.40 -1.14
N PRO A 145 -20.71 3.86 -2.41
CA PRO A 145 -21.86 3.80 -3.31
C PRO A 145 -22.43 2.39 -3.51
N LEU A 146 -21.64 1.31 -3.36
CA LEU A 146 -22.13 -0.06 -3.47
C LEU A 146 -23.24 -0.37 -2.45
N ALA A 147 -23.18 0.26 -1.27
CA ALA A 147 -24.20 0.12 -0.24
C ALA A 147 -25.57 0.60 -0.73
N LEU A 148 -25.61 1.64 -1.57
CA LEU A 148 -26.84 2.22 -2.10
C LEU A 148 -27.54 1.28 -3.10
N PHE A 149 -26.79 0.38 -3.73
CA PHE A 149 -27.31 -0.67 -4.62
C PHE A 149 -27.78 -1.91 -3.84
N GLY A 150 -27.66 -1.93 -2.51
CA GLY A 150 -28.13 -3.02 -1.65
C GLY A 150 -27.16 -4.18 -1.50
N PHE A 151 -25.90 -4.05 -1.93
CA PHE A 151 -24.88 -5.05 -1.63
C PHE A 151 -24.59 -5.05 -0.12
N SER A 152 -24.48 -6.24 0.47
CA SER A 152 -24.14 -6.36 1.87
C SER A 152 -22.65 -6.04 2.10
N VAL A 153 -22.31 -5.70 3.35
CA VAL A 153 -20.91 -5.54 3.77
C VAL A 153 -20.12 -6.84 3.53
N GLU A 154 -20.73 -7.99 3.79
CA GLU A 154 -20.06 -9.29 3.61
C GLU A 154 -19.74 -9.55 2.13
N ALA A 155 -20.70 -9.35 1.23
CA ALA A 155 -20.49 -9.51 -0.21
C ALA A 155 -19.41 -8.55 -0.72
N TYR A 156 -19.42 -7.29 -0.28
CA TYR A 156 -18.39 -6.31 -0.60
C TYR A 156 -17.01 -6.79 -0.13
N LEU A 157 -16.85 -7.16 1.15
CA LEU A 157 -15.56 -7.55 1.71
C LEU A 157 -14.99 -8.82 1.06
N ILE A 158 -15.83 -9.81 0.74
CA ILE A 158 -15.42 -11.02 0.03
C ILE A 158 -14.93 -10.67 -1.37
N THR A 159 -15.70 -9.87 -2.11
CA THR A 159 -15.39 -9.54 -3.50
C THR A 159 -14.17 -8.61 -3.60
N ASP A 160 -14.02 -7.66 -2.67
CA ASP A 160 -12.83 -6.81 -2.54
C ASP A 160 -11.58 -7.66 -2.23
N ALA A 161 -11.69 -8.64 -1.35
CA ALA A 161 -10.59 -9.57 -1.06
C ALA A 161 -10.17 -10.38 -2.30
N LEU A 162 -11.13 -10.85 -3.11
CA LEU A 162 -10.84 -11.54 -4.38
C LEU A 162 -10.17 -10.61 -5.40
N ASN A 163 -10.67 -9.38 -5.55
CA ASN A 163 -10.09 -8.37 -6.43
C ASN A 163 -8.63 -8.05 -6.02
N ARG A 164 -8.37 -7.82 -4.73
CA ARG A 164 -7.01 -7.60 -4.20
C ARG A 164 -6.09 -8.80 -4.36
N THR A 165 -6.64 -10.01 -4.27
CA THR A 165 -5.88 -11.25 -4.50
C THR A 165 -5.37 -11.32 -5.95
N TYR A 166 -6.18 -10.89 -6.92
CA TYR A 166 -5.72 -10.74 -8.28
C TYR A 166 -4.62 -9.67 -8.39
N GLN A 167 -4.80 -8.51 -7.76
CA GLN A 167 -3.81 -7.43 -7.81
C GLN A 167 -2.47 -7.82 -7.16
N PHE A 168 -2.42 -8.81 -6.27
CA PHE A 168 -1.18 -9.25 -5.64
C PHE A 168 -0.18 -9.82 -6.67
N TRP A 169 -0.60 -10.79 -7.48
CA TRP A 169 0.34 -11.60 -8.28
C TRP A 169 0.97 -10.83 -9.46
N VAL A 170 0.37 -9.72 -9.88
CA VAL A 170 0.90 -8.88 -10.96
C VAL A 170 2.17 -8.11 -10.57
N HIS A 171 2.55 -8.10 -9.28
CA HIS A 171 3.77 -7.47 -8.80
C HIS A 171 5.00 -8.35 -9.00
N THR A 172 5.37 -8.62 -10.25
CA THR A 172 6.55 -9.44 -10.54
C THR A 172 7.28 -8.99 -11.80
N ARG A 173 8.60 -9.18 -11.80
CA ARG A 173 9.47 -9.05 -12.98
C ARG A 173 9.78 -10.40 -13.63
N THR A 174 9.36 -11.51 -13.01
CA THR A 174 9.75 -12.86 -13.44
C THR A 174 8.91 -13.37 -14.60
N ILE A 175 7.75 -12.76 -14.83
CA ILE A 175 6.87 -13.01 -15.96
C ILE A 175 6.98 -11.81 -16.90
N ASP A 176 7.52 -12.04 -18.10
CA ASP A 176 7.70 -10.99 -19.10
C ASP A 176 6.33 -10.53 -19.65
N ARG A 177 5.73 -11.29 -20.57
CA ARG A 177 4.44 -10.96 -21.17
C ARG A 177 3.50 -12.15 -21.27
N PHE A 178 2.20 -11.84 -21.35
CA PHE A 178 1.15 -12.80 -21.66
C PHE A 178 0.74 -12.71 -23.14
N PRO A 179 0.01 -13.72 -23.68
CA PRO A 179 -0.59 -13.62 -25.00
C PRO A 179 -1.46 -12.37 -25.15
N SER A 180 -1.45 -11.76 -26.33
CA SER A 180 -2.08 -10.45 -26.57
C SER A 180 -3.57 -10.39 -26.23
N TRP A 181 -4.31 -11.50 -26.36
CA TRP A 181 -5.73 -11.54 -25.98
C TRP A 181 -5.92 -11.38 -24.47
N PHE A 182 -5.00 -11.92 -23.66
CA PHE A 182 -5.04 -11.81 -22.21
C PHE A 182 -4.65 -10.39 -21.79
N GLU A 183 -3.59 -9.86 -22.38
CA GLU A 183 -3.16 -8.46 -22.16
C GLU A 183 -4.14 -7.41 -22.73
N PHE A 184 -5.10 -7.83 -23.54
CA PHE A 184 -6.16 -6.94 -24.00
C PHE A 184 -7.25 -6.75 -22.93
N ILE A 185 -7.52 -7.79 -22.13
CA ILE A 185 -8.64 -7.85 -21.17
C ILE A 185 -8.17 -7.60 -19.74
N PHE A 186 -7.05 -8.21 -19.36
CA PHE A 186 -6.59 -8.29 -17.98
C PHE A 186 -5.30 -7.50 -17.74
N VAL A 187 -5.18 -6.95 -16.54
CA VAL A 187 -3.93 -6.40 -16.03
C VAL A 187 -2.94 -7.55 -15.85
N THR A 188 -1.71 -7.35 -16.31
CA THR A 188 -0.65 -8.35 -16.28
C THR A 188 0.58 -7.76 -15.60
N PRO A 189 1.59 -8.58 -15.26
CA PRO A 189 2.84 -8.05 -14.73
C PRO A 189 3.48 -6.97 -15.59
N SER A 190 3.40 -7.07 -16.92
CA SER A 190 3.90 -6.03 -17.84
C SER A 190 3.17 -4.69 -17.67
N HIS A 191 1.84 -4.71 -17.62
CA HIS A 191 1.05 -3.50 -17.37
C HIS A 191 1.37 -2.88 -16.01
N HIS A 192 1.53 -3.72 -14.98
CA HIS A 192 1.76 -3.25 -13.62
C HIS A 192 3.19 -2.75 -13.39
N ARG A 193 4.18 -3.28 -14.12
CA ARG A 193 5.54 -2.72 -14.15
C ARG A 193 5.57 -1.31 -14.71
N VAL A 194 4.84 -1.05 -15.80
CA VAL A 194 4.64 0.31 -16.35
C VAL A 194 4.00 1.20 -15.30
N HIS A 195 2.94 0.74 -14.66
CA HIS A 195 2.25 1.49 -13.63
C HIS A 195 3.16 1.92 -12.46
N HIS A 196 4.06 1.04 -12.02
CA HIS A 196 5.00 1.32 -10.94
C HIS A 196 6.26 2.11 -11.34
N ALA A 197 6.39 2.46 -12.62
CA ALA A 197 7.59 3.09 -13.12
C ALA A 197 7.63 4.61 -12.84
N MET A 198 8.83 5.12 -12.55
CA MET A 198 9.07 6.57 -12.49
C MET A 198 9.57 7.17 -13.81
N ASN A 199 9.67 6.37 -14.87
CA ASN A 199 10.04 6.85 -16.21
C ASN A 199 8.96 7.84 -16.71
N PRO A 200 9.33 9.02 -17.25
CA PRO A 200 8.35 10.04 -17.65
C PRO A 200 7.25 9.56 -18.59
N ARG A 201 7.50 8.56 -19.44
CA ARG A 201 6.53 7.95 -20.35
C ARG A 201 5.43 7.16 -19.64
N TYR A 202 5.77 6.58 -18.50
CA TYR A 202 4.96 5.61 -17.78
C TYR A 202 4.23 6.21 -16.57
N ILE A 203 4.57 7.44 -16.19
CA ILE A 203 3.85 8.19 -15.17
C ILE A 203 2.39 8.33 -15.59
N ASP A 204 1.48 8.11 -14.63
CA ASP A 204 0.04 8.26 -14.81
C ASP A 204 -0.56 7.31 -15.87
N LYS A 205 -0.11 6.04 -15.88
CA LYS A 205 -0.57 4.99 -16.79
C LYS A 205 -1.02 3.72 -16.08
N ASN A 206 -1.88 2.96 -16.74
CA ASN A 206 -2.31 1.60 -16.36
C ASN A 206 -2.86 1.48 -14.92
N TYR A 207 -3.94 2.19 -14.61
CA TYR A 207 -4.59 2.22 -13.30
C TYR A 207 -5.49 1.01 -13.00
N GLY A 208 -5.80 0.16 -13.96
CA GLY A 208 -6.65 -1.01 -13.77
C GLY A 208 -6.15 -1.93 -12.66
N GLY A 209 -7.08 -2.55 -11.91
CA GLY A 209 -6.75 -3.54 -10.90
C GLY A 209 -6.71 -4.95 -11.47
N VAL A 210 -7.86 -5.40 -11.98
CA VAL A 210 -8.02 -6.70 -12.65
C VAL A 210 -8.11 -6.51 -14.15
N PHE A 211 -8.89 -5.53 -14.61
CA PHE A 211 -9.18 -5.34 -16.02
C PHE A 211 -8.42 -4.14 -16.59
N ILE A 212 -7.61 -4.38 -17.61
CA ILE A 212 -6.83 -3.33 -18.30
C ILE A 212 -7.69 -2.55 -19.30
N PHE A 213 -8.87 -3.08 -19.66
CA PHE A 213 -9.74 -2.41 -20.62
C PHE A 213 -10.26 -1.05 -20.10
N TRP A 214 -10.30 -0.83 -18.77
CA TRP A 214 -10.61 0.50 -18.22
C TRP A 214 -9.61 1.55 -18.70
N ASP A 215 -8.32 1.22 -18.68
CA ASP A 215 -7.28 2.11 -19.17
C ASP A 215 -7.39 2.38 -20.67
N ARG A 216 -7.80 1.37 -21.44
CA ARG A 216 -8.06 1.54 -22.88
C ARG A 216 -9.27 2.44 -23.12
N LEU A 217 -10.34 2.25 -22.36
CA LEU A 217 -11.58 3.02 -22.46
C LEU A 217 -11.37 4.49 -22.07
N PHE A 218 -10.58 4.75 -21.05
CA PHE A 218 -10.37 6.08 -20.47
C PHE A 218 -9.05 6.75 -20.88
N GLY A 219 -8.29 6.14 -21.81
CA GLY A 219 -7.12 6.75 -22.45
C GLY A 219 -5.84 6.78 -21.60
N THR A 220 -5.70 5.89 -20.63
CA THR A 220 -4.56 5.81 -19.70
C THR A 220 -3.68 4.58 -19.94
N PHE A 221 -3.98 3.78 -20.96
CA PHE A 221 -3.19 2.60 -21.33
C PHE A 221 -1.82 2.98 -21.91
N GLU A 222 -0.76 2.30 -21.46
CA GLU A 222 0.58 2.36 -22.05
C GLU A 222 1.22 0.96 -22.06
N LEU A 223 1.93 0.64 -23.15
CA LEU A 223 2.67 -0.61 -23.30
C LEU A 223 4.07 -0.50 -22.66
N GLU A 224 4.56 -1.59 -22.09
CA GLU A 224 5.95 -1.69 -21.63
C GLU A 224 6.92 -1.77 -22.82
N SER A 225 7.32 -0.63 -23.37
CA SER A 225 8.23 -0.54 -24.53
C SER A 225 9.73 -0.59 -24.18
N GLU A 226 10.07 -0.25 -22.95
CA GLU A 226 11.41 -0.08 -22.39
C GLU A 226 11.42 -0.57 -20.94
N GLU A 227 12.56 -1.09 -20.46
CA GLU A 227 12.70 -1.59 -19.10
C GLU A 227 12.40 -0.47 -18.06
N PRO A 228 11.40 -0.66 -17.19
CA PRO A 228 11.04 0.32 -16.18
C PRO A 228 12.07 0.51 -15.07
N VAL A 229 12.15 1.73 -14.56
CA VAL A 229 12.84 2.10 -13.33
C VAL A 229 11.79 2.40 -12.27
N TYR A 230 11.94 1.80 -11.08
CA TYR A 230 10.95 1.87 -10.00
C TYR A 230 11.33 2.87 -8.93
N GLY A 231 10.33 3.25 -8.13
CA GLY A 231 10.42 4.25 -7.09
C GLY A 231 9.54 5.45 -7.42
N VAL A 232 9.81 6.56 -6.75
CA VAL A 232 9.10 7.83 -6.95
C VAL A 232 10.07 8.89 -7.48
N VAL A 233 9.56 9.79 -8.34
CA VAL A 233 10.35 10.84 -9.02
C VAL A 233 11.24 11.65 -8.06
N LYS A 234 10.74 11.88 -6.85
CA LYS A 234 11.51 12.41 -5.72
C LYS A 234 11.79 11.26 -4.75
N PRO A 235 12.95 10.58 -4.84
CA PRO A 235 13.21 9.37 -4.07
C PRO A 235 13.10 9.61 -2.56
N LEU A 236 12.52 8.65 -1.85
CA LEU A 236 12.29 8.75 -0.40
C LEU A 236 13.61 8.80 0.38
N ARG A 237 14.62 8.04 -0.06
CA ARG A 237 15.97 7.94 0.54
C ARG A 237 15.98 7.58 2.03
N THR A 238 15.07 6.70 2.43
CA THR A 238 15.01 6.10 3.76
C THR A 238 14.13 4.86 3.73
N PHE A 239 14.40 3.90 4.59
CA PHE A 239 13.56 2.74 4.88
C PHE A 239 12.59 3.00 6.05
N GLN A 240 12.48 4.24 6.51
CA GLN A 240 11.63 4.59 7.65
C GLN A 240 10.14 4.58 7.31
N PRO A 241 9.33 3.69 7.93
CA PRO A 241 7.92 3.58 7.60
C PRO A 241 7.13 4.84 7.94
N ILE A 242 7.49 5.53 9.03
CA ILE A 242 6.76 6.74 9.44
C ILE A 242 7.02 7.91 8.48
N TRP A 243 8.27 8.09 8.04
CA TRP A 243 8.57 9.13 7.06
C TRP A 243 7.97 8.82 5.69
N ALA A 244 7.97 7.55 5.28
CA ALA A 244 7.27 7.10 4.08
C ALA A 244 5.80 7.52 4.07
N GLU A 245 5.12 7.46 5.22
CA GLU A 245 3.71 7.85 5.36
C GLU A 245 3.50 9.38 5.32
N VAL A 246 4.34 10.16 5.99
CA VAL A 246 4.05 11.58 6.25
C VAL A 246 4.71 12.58 5.27
N HIS A 247 5.70 12.16 4.49
CA HIS A 247 6.53 13.11 3.71
C HIS A 247 5.73 13.93 2.69
N VAL A 248 4.77 13.34 1.96
CA VAL A 248 3.93 14.10 1.01
C VAL A 248 3.00 15.06 1.74
N PHE A 249 2.38 14.65 2.86
CA PHE A 249 1.59 15.56 3.69
C PHE A 249 2.44 16.71 4.22
N SER A 250 3.68 16.44 4.63
CA SER A 250 4.64 17.45 5.09
C SER A 250 4.97 18.45 3.98
N ASP A 251 5.22 17.98 2.75
CA ASP A 251 5.47 18.83 1.59
C ASP A 251 4.26 19.74 1.28
N LEU A 252 3.02 19.20 1.30
CA LEU A 252 1.80 19.98 1.07
C LEU A 252 1.56 21.05 2.15
N ILE A 253 1.72 20.69 3.42
CA ILE A 253 1.58 21.62 4.55
C ILE A 253 2.67 22.69 4.48
N ARG A 254 3.91 22.34 4.10
CA ARG A 254 5.00 23.30 3.90
C ARG A 254 4.64 24.30 2.81
N ASP A 255 4.21 23.82 1.65
CA ASP A 255 3.87 24.70 0.52
C ASP A 255 2.69 25.61 0.88
N PHE A 256 1.66 25.12 1.59
CA PHE A 256 0.58 25.94 2.14
C PHE A 256 1.07 27.02 3.12
N ARG A 257 2.07 26.72 3.96
CA ARG A 257 2.64 27.69 4.90
C ARG A 257 3.48 28.74 4.20
N LEU A 258 4.30 28.34 3.23
CA LEU A 258 5.24 29.22 2.52
C LEU A 258 4.57 30.15 1.52
N THR A 259 3.53 29.70 0.82
CA THR A 259 2.84 30.55 -0.16
C THR A 259 2.17 31.74 0.50
N LYS A 260 2.24 32.89 -0.16
CA LYS A 260 1.48 34.10 0.15
C LYS A 260 0.01 33.94 -0.26
N ASN A 261 -0.28 33.14 -1.29
CA ASN A 261 -1.64 32.87 -1.75
C ASN A 261 -2.22 31.61 -1.07
N LYS A 262 -2.92 31.81 0.05
CA LYS A 262 -3.51 30.70 0.82
C LYS A 262 -4.56 29.90 0.05
N TRP A 263 -5.21 30.51 -0.93
CA TRP A 263 -6.14 29.80 -1.80
C TRP A 263 -5.41 28.82 -2.72
N GLU A 264 -4.33 29.25 -3.37
CA GLU A 264 -3.50 28.34 -4.17
C GLU A 264 -2.84 27.25 -3.32
N GLY A 265 -2.43 27.57 -2.10
CA GLY A 265 -1.96 26.59 -1.13
C GLY A 265 -3.00 25.53 -0.81
N PHE A 266 -4.25 25.94 -0.53
CA PHE A 266 -5.36 25.02 -0.25
C PHE A 266 -5.70 24.17 -1.48
N LEU A 267 -5.80 24.79 -2.66
CA LEU A 267 -6.02 24.07 -3.91
C LEU A 267 -4.91 23.06 -4.20
N GLY A 268 -3.68 23.30 -3.74
CA GLY A 268 -2.56 22.37 -3.91
C GLY A 268 -2.84 20.95 -3.43
N PHE A 269 -3.64 20.77 -2.38
CA PHE A 269 -4.06 19.45 -1.89
C PHE A 269 -4.91 18.68 -2.91
N PHE A 270 -5.64 19.39 -3.77
CA PHE A 270 -6.57 18.82 -4.75
C PHE A 270 -6.06 18.90 -6.19
N LYS A 271 -4.84 19.42 -6.40
CA LYS A 271 -4.16 19.48 -7.71
C LYS A 271 -3.29 18.24 -7.94
N PRO A 272 -2.87 17.98 -9.19
CA PRO A 272 -1.98 16.86 -9.50
C PRO A 272 -0.63 16.91 -8.78
N PRO A 273 -0.01 15.75 -8.50
CA PRO A 273 1.37 15.68 -8.05
C PRO A 273 2.32 16.49 -8.94
N GLY A 274 3.18 17.28 -8.29
CA GLY A 274 4.07 18.23 -8.97
C GLY A 274 3.49 19.64 -9.12
N TYR A 275 2.22 19.88 -8.82
CA TYR A 275 1.70 21.25 -8.67
C TYR A 275 2.33 21.95 -7.46
N ARG A 276 2.60 23.25 -7.61
CA ARG A 276 3.02 24.14 -6.53
C ARG A 276 2.40 25.52 -6.73
N PRO A 277 2.03 26.26 -5.67
CA PRO A 277 1.59 27.64 -5.79
C PRO A 277 2.52 28.50 -6.64
N SER A 278 1.94 29.45 -7.39
CA SER A 278 2.61 30.24 -8.43
C SER A 278 3.71 31.15 -7.90
N ASP A 279 3.67 31.50 -6.63
CA ASP A 279 4.67 32.32 -5.94
C ASP A 279 5.84 31.50 -5.36
N LEU A 280 5.81 30.17 -5.50
CA LEU A 280 6.87 29.25 -5.09
C LEU A 280 7.59 28.67 -6.31
N GLU A 281 8.88 28.36 -6.15
CA GLU A 281 9.69 27.72 -7.18
C GLU A 281 9.08 26.37 -7.62
N PRO A 282 8.79 26.16 -8.92
CA PRO A 282 8.16 24.93 -9.40
C PRO A 282 9.07 23.72 -9.20
N TYR A 283 8.46 22.54 -9.07
CA TYR A 283 9.23 21.29 -9.03
C TYR A 283 9.92 21.04 -10.38
N PRO A 284 11.17 20.53 -10.39
CA PRO A 284 11.82 20.12 -11.62
C PRO A 284 10.99 19.06 -12.34
N LYS A 285 10.87 19.18 -13.67
CA LYS A 285 10.20 18.16 -14.47
C LYS A 285 10.93 16.81 -14.35
N PRO A 286 10.20 15.69 -14.31
CA PRO A 286 10.80 14.35 -14.38
C PRO A 286 11.73 14.25 -15.59
N LYS A 287 12.98 13.84 -15.36
CA LYS A 287 13.95 13.60 -16.43
C LYS A 287 13.89 12.14 -16.85
N TYR A 288 14.39 11.83 -18.05
CA TYR A 288 14.61 10.44 -18.44
C TYR A 288 15.55 9.75 -17.44
N VAL A 289 15.23 8.52 -17.09
CA VAL A 289 16.00 7.70 -16.15
C VAL A 289 16.27 6.35 -16.82
N SER A 290 17.54 5.95 -16.85
CA SER A 290 17.94 4.66 -17.38
C SER A 290 18.08 3.64 -16.24
N PRO A 291 17.60 2.39 -16.42
CA PRO A 291 17.80 1.32 -15.44
C PRO A 291 19.28 1.02 -15.18
N TYR A 292 20.15 1.36 -16.13
CA TYR A 292 21.60 1.15 -16.02
C TYR A 292 22.33 2.24 -15.24
N SER A 293 21.76 3.45 -15.13
CA SER A 293 22.39 4.59 -14.45
C SER A 293 21.73 4.95 -13.12
N PHE A 294 20.51 4.46 -12.87
CA PHE A 294 19.78 4.77 -11.65
C PHE A 294 20.44 4.15 -10.43
N GLN A 295 20.88 4.98 -9.50
CA GLN A 295 21.48 4.54 -8.25
C GLN A 295 20.40 4.43 -7.17
N LYS A 296 20.10 3.19 -6.81
CA LYS A 296 19.17 2.89 -5.72
C LYS A 296 19.75 3.32 -4.37
N TYR A 297 18.89 3.78 -3.47
CA TYR A 297 19.23 4.10 -2.11
C TYR A 297 19.83 2.89 -1.40
N ASN A 298 21.09 3.01 -1.00
CA ASN A 298 21.82 1.98 -0.30
C ASN A 298 22.72 2.60 0.79
N PRO A 299 22.22 2.74 2.04
CA PRO A 299 23.00 3.27 3.13
C PRO A 299 24.28 2.45 3.37
N ASP A 300 25.38 3.18 3.58
CA ASP A 300 26.78 2.74 3.48
C ASP A 300 27.01 1.33 4.08
N SER A 301 27.41 0.38 3.25
CA SER A 301 27.46 -1.07 3.55
C SER A 301 28.65 -1.52 4.41
N LYS A 302 29.37 -0.58 5.03
CA LYS A 302 30.62 -0.85 5.77
C LYS A 302 30.43 -1.63 7.08
N ARG A 303 29.21 -2.02 7.45
CA ARG A 303 28.92 -2.83 8.64
C ARG A 303 28.70 -4.30 8.28
N ASN A 304 29.30 -5.15 9.12
CA ASN A 304 29.38 -6.59 9.04
C ASN A 304 27.98 -7.26 8.94
N ASN A 305 27.90 -8.45 8.32
CA ASN A 305 26.65 -9.19 8.09
C ASN A 305 25.77 -9.36 9.36
N GLY A 306 26.40 -9.40 10.55
CA GLY A 306 25.70 -9.49 11.84
C GLY A 306 24.78 -8.30 12.15
N TYR A 307 25.09 -7.10 11.67
CA TYR A 307 24.24 -5.92 11.89
C TYR A 307 22.89 -6.06 11.19
N LEU A 308 22.91 -6.45 9.92
CA LEU A 308 21.68 -6.65 9.15
C LEU A 308 20.91 -7.88 9.64
N ALA A 309 21.61 -8.95 10.06
CA ALA A 309 21.00 -10.11 10.69
C ALA A 309 20.23 -9.74 11.98
N TYR A 310 20.78 -8.86 12.82
CA TYR A 310 20.08 -8.35 14.00
C TYR A 310 18.75 -7.70 13.63
N PHE A 311 18.73 -6.78 12.66
CA PHE A 311 17.50 -6.09 12.25
C PHE A 311 16.50 -7.01 11.52
N LEU A 312 16.98 -8.05 10.83
CA LEU A 312 16.10 -9.10 10.32
C LEU A 312 15.40 -9.84 11.47
N VAL A 313 16.12 -10.19 12.55
CA VAL A 313 15.51 -10.80 13.74
C VAL A 313 14.52 -9.84 14.41
N GLN A 314 14.86 -8.55 14.51
CA GLN A 314 13.93 -7.53 15.05
C GLN A 314 12.67 -7.39 14.21
N PHE A 315 12.78 -7.46 12.89
CA PHE A 315 11.65 -7.49 11.98
C PHE A 315 10.76 -8.71 12.24
N VAL A 316 11.33 -9.92 12.25
CA VAL A 316 10.58 -11.16 12.49
C VAL A 316 9.85 -11.11 13.84
N LEU A 317 10.52 -10.64 14.89
CA LEU A 317 9.91 -10.46 16.21
C LEU A 317 8.74 -9.48 16.16
N SER A 318 8.94 -8.29 15.59
CA SER A 318 7.91 -7.24 15.52
C SER A 318 6.70 -7.67 14.67
N ALA A 319 6.95 -8.35 13.55
CA ALA A 319 5.90 -8.91 12.71
C ALA A 319 5.13 -10.03 13.42
N SER A 320 5.82 -10.91 14.15
CA SER A 320 5.19 -11.98 14.93
C SER A 320 4.32 -11.43 16.06
N LEU A 321 4.81 -10.41 16.78
CA LEU A 321 4.04 -9.70 17.81
C LEU A 321 2.81 -9.00 17.22
N SER A 322 2.96 -8.39 16.04
CA SER A 322 1.84 -7.77 15.33
C SER A 322 0.76 -8.78 14.93
N LEU A 323 1.17 -9.96 14.45
CA LEU A 323 0.23 -11.03 14.12
C LEU A 323 -0.50 -11.57 15.36
N ALA A 324 0.22 -11.76 16.47
CA ALA A 324 -0.38 -12.17 17.74
C ALA A 324 -1.41 -11.13 18.19
N PHE A 325 -1.04 -9.84 18.16
CA PHE A 325 -1.94 -8.73 18.49
C PHE A 325 -3.19 -8.70 17.63
N ILE A 326 -3.08 -8.79 16.30
CA ILE A 326 -4.24 -8.80 15.39
C ILE A 326 -5.18 -9.97 15.66
N LYS A 327 -4.67 -11.11 16.17
CA LYS A 327 -5.52 -12.26 16.52
C LYS A 327 -6.23 -12.10 17.87
N THR A 328 -5.67 -11.32 18.79
CA THR A 328 -6.14 -11.26 20.18
C THR A 328 -6.73 -9.92 20.59
N TYR A 329 -6.57 -8.85 19.79
CA TYR A 329 -6.95 -7.48 20.20
C TYR A 329 -8.42 -7.34 20.62
N ALA A 330 -9.31 -8.19 20.12
CA ALA A 330 -10.72 -8.19 20.52
C ALA A 330 -10.94 -8.52 22.02
N GLN A 331 -9.94 -9.11 22.69
CA GLN A 331 -9.96 -9.43 24.11
C GLN A 331 -9.32 -8.32 24.97
N TRP A 332 -8.76 -7.29 24.34
CA TRP A 332 -7.96 -6.27 24.99
C TRP A 332 -8.81 -5.01 25.22
N SER A 333 -8.55 -4.30 26.30
CA SER A 333 -9.12 -2.98 26.53
C SER A 333 -8.59 -1.97 25.51
N VAL A 334 -9.33 -0.87 25.34
CA VAL A 334 -8.94 0.23 24.43
C VAL A 334 -7.55 0.77 24.78
N ALA A 335 -7.24 0.94 26.07
CA ALA A 335 -5.95 1.43 26.52
C ALA A 335 -4.81 0.47 26.15
N GLU A 336 -5.01 -0.83 26.32
CA GLU A 336 -4.03 -1.86 25.92
C GLU A 336 -3.82 -1.88 24.41
N ILE A 337 -4.90 -1.78 23.63
CA ILE A 337 -4.85 -1.70 22.16
C ILE A 337 -3.99 -0.52 21.70
N PHE A 338 -4.23 0.68 22.22
CA PHE A 338 -3.45 1.88 21.87
C PHE A 338 -1.99 1.77 22.33
N THR A 339 -1.76 1.23 23.53
CA THR A 339 -0.42 1.07 24.09
C THR A 339 0.40 0.08 23.27
N PHE A 340 -0.16 -1.08 22.96
CA PHE A 340 0.52 -2.09 22.15
C PHE A 340 0.76 -1.60 20.73
N SER A 341 -0.23 -0.93 20.12
CA SER A 341 -0.08 -0.31 18.80
C SER A 341 1.07 0.71 18.78
N TYR A 342 1.20 1.54 19.82
CA TYR A 342 2.32 2.47 19.96
C TYR A 342 3.66 1.74 20.03
N VAL A 343 3.77 0.67 20.83
CA VAL A 343 5.01 -0.12 20.93
C VAL A 343 5.38 -0.76 19.59
N LEU A 344 4.41 -1.26 18.83
CA LEU A 344 4.65 -1.81 17.48
C LEU A 344 5.12 -0.72 16.51
N VAL A 345 4.43 0.43 16.46
CA VAL A 345 4.83 1.58 15.63
C VAL A 345 6.25 2.03 15.97
N PHE A 346 6.58 2.14 17.26
CA PHE A 346 7.92 2.49 17.72
C PHE A 346 8.96 1.43 17.35
N SER A 347 8.60 0.15 17.40
CA SER A 347 9.48 -0.97 17.01
C SER A 347 9.86 -0.90 15.53
N PHE A 348 8.88 -0.65 14.65
CA PHE A 348 9.11 -0.50 13.22
C PHE A 348 9.82 0.82 12.86
N TYR A 349 9.62 1.88 13.63
CA TYR A 349 10.40 3.12 13.51
C TYR A 349 11.89 2.90 13.88
N SER A 350 12.14 2.16 14.95
CA SER A 350 13.51 1.78 15.35
C SER A 350 14.17 0.91 14.28
N LEU A 351 13.42 -0.07 13.75
CA LEU A 351 13.86 -0.93 12.64
C LEU A 351 14.26 -0.11 11.40
N GLY A 352 13.43 0.84 10.97
CA GLY A 352 13.73 1.70 9.82
C GLY A 352 15.00 2.55 10.01
N LYS A 353 15.25 3.09 11.22
CA LYS A 353 16.53 3.76 11.55
C LYS A 353 17.71 2.81 11.40
N GLY A 354 17.53 1.56 11.81
CA GLY A 354 18.52 0.51 11.67
C GLY A 354 18.85 0.20 10.22
N LEU A 355 17.83 0.03 9.38
CA LEU A 355 17.99 -0.20 7.94
C LEU A 355 18.69 0.97 7.24
N ASP A 356 18.46 2.20 7.71
CA ASP A 356 19.14 3.42 7.23
C ASP A 356 20.58 3.60 7.73
N HIS A 357 21.07 2.72 8.61
CA HIS A 357 22.38 2.85 9.25
C HIS A 357 22.54 4.14 10.08
N GLN A 358 21.48 4.67 10.69
CA GLN A 358 21.57 5.84 11.57
C GLN A 358 22.27 5.46 12.90
N PHE A 359 23.29 6.22 13.31
CA PHE A 359 24.12 5.89 14.48
C PHE A 359 23.37 5.93 15.82
N ASP A 360 22.34 6.76 15.92
CA ASP A 360 21.52 6.95 17.10
C ASP A 360 20.48 5.83 17.29
N VAL A 361 20.35 4.88 16.34
CA VAL A 361 19.37 3.78 16.37
C VAL A 361 19.38 3.02 17.70
N TRP A 362 20.54 2.81 18.31
CA TRP A 362 20.66 2.03 19.54
C TRP A 362 19.89 2.65 20.73
N ARG A 363 19.70 3.98 20.74
CA ARG A 363 18.85 4.65 21.74
C ARG A 363 17.38 4.22 21.60
N TYR A 364 16.92 4.08 20.36
CA TYR A 364 15.57 3.62 20.04
C TYR A 364 15.41 2.12 20.29
N GLU A 365 16.43 1.32 19.97
CA GLU A 365 16.41 -0.11 20.29
C GLU A 365 16.33 -0.37 21.80
N ILE A 366 17.11 0.35 22.61
CA ILE A 366 17.02 0.28 24.08
C ILE A 366 15.63 0.69 24.55
N GLY A 367 15.10 1.83 24.07
CA GLY A 367 13.76 2.29 24.40
C GLY A 367 12.68 1.26 24.04
N LYS A 368 12.80 0.61 22.89
CA LYS A 368 11.87 -0.42 22.42
C LYS A 368 11.88 -1.62 23.36
N TRP A 369 13.06 -2.11 23.73
CA TRP A 369 13.17 -3.24 24.65
C TRP A 369 12.64 -2.92 26.04
N LEU A 370 12.87 -1.71 26.55
CA LEU A 370 12.27 -1.26 27.81
C LEU A 370 10.74 -1.23 27.72
N LEU A 371 10.17 -0.72 26.63
CA LEU A 371 8.72 -0.71 26.41
C LEU A 371 8.14 -2.13 26.32
N LEU A 372 8.79 -3.03 25.58
CA LEU A 372 8.38 -4.44 25.48
C LEU A 372 8.48 -5.16 26.83
N LEU A 373 9.50 -4.88 27.63
CA LEU A 373 9.67 -5.44 28.97
C LEU A 373 8.56 -4.95 29.91
N LEU A 374 8.29 -3.63 29.94
CA LEU A 374 7.22 -3.04 30.74
C LEU A 374 5.85 -3.63 30.36
N LEU A 375 5.58 -3.76 29.08
CA LEU A 375 4.36 -4.35 28.56
C LEU A 375 4.25 -5.84 28.92
N GLY A 376 5.34 -6.59 28.80
CA GLY A 376 5.39 -7.99 29.22
C GLY A 376 5.15 -8.17 30.72
N MET A 377 5.71 -7.29 31.55
CA MET A 377 5.46 -7.28 32.99
C MET A 377 4.00 -6.96 33.32
N TYR A 378 3.41 -5.97 32.65
CA TYR A 378 2.00 -5.61 32.80
C TYR A 378 1.08 -6.80 32.48
N LEU A 379 1.30 -7.47 31.33
CA LEU A 379 0.50 -8.62 30.89
C LEU A 379 0.72 -9.88 31.75
N ALA A 380 1.83 -9.96 32.49
CA ALA A 380 2.15 -11.11 33.34
C ALA A 380 1.53 -11.01 34.75
N VAL A 381 1.04 -9.84 35.15
CA VAL A 381 0.30 -9.69 36.41
C VAL A 381 -1.11 -10.24 36.21
N PRO A 382 -1.53 -11.29 36.94
CA PRO A 382 -2.90 -11.78 36.86
C PRO A 382 -3.87 -10.65 37.26
N GLY A 383 -4.80 -10.33 36.38
CA GLY A 383 -5.89 -9.37 36.61
C GLY A 383 -7.00 -9.91 37.49
#